data_AF-A0A975JIB5-F1
#
_entry.id   AF-A0A975JIB5-F1
#
_cell.length_a   1.000
_cell.length_b   1.000
_cell.length_c   1.000
_cell.angle_alpha   90.00
_cell.angle_beta   90.00
_cell.angle_gamma   90.00
#
_symmetry.space_group_name_H-M   'P 1'
#
loop_
_entity.id
_entity.type
_entity.pdbx_description
1 polymer ?
#
loop_
_entity_poly.entity_id
_entity_poly.type
_entity_poly.pdbx_seq_one_letter_code
_entity_poly.pdbx_strand_id
1 'polypeptide(L)' 'MDLVNAILLSSDAAILADVGTGFLLLAAFCALMERRRGKSRSLERLERVGWVPWTGLFVGCMIIGGGCLAMSLPVVLGNL' A
#
# COMPACT_ATOMS: atom_id res chain seq x y z
N MET A 1 -13.07 -8.14 22.19
CA MET A 1 -13.39 -8.53 20.80
C MET A 1 -13.61 -7.29 19.92
N ASP A 2 -12.85 -6.24 20.21
CA ASP A 2 -13.39 -4.87 20.17
C ASP A 2 -13.10 -4.21 18.82
N LEU A 3 -12.00 -4.62 18.19
CA LEU A 3 -11.67 -4.27 16.81
C LEU A 3 -12.73 -4.77 15.81
N VAL A 4 -13.30 -5.96 16.02
CA VAL A 4 -14.35 -6.51 15.15
C VAL A 4 -15.64 -5.70 15.31
N ASN A 5 -16.02 -5.35 16.55
CA ASN A 5 -17.17 -4.50 16.82
C ASN A 5 -16.97 -3.07 16.27
N ALA A 6 -15.76 -2.52 16.34
CA ALA A 6 -15.42 -1.21 15.78
C ALA A 6 -15.53 -1.20 14.25
N ILE A 7 -15.06 -2.26 13.57
CA ILE A 7 -15.21 -2.42 12.11
C ILE A 7 -16.69 -2.61 11.73
N LEU A 8 -17.46 -3.40 12.49
CA LEU A 8 -18.90 -3.60 12.25
C LEU A 8 -19.76 -2.36 12.51
N LEU A 9 -19.27 -1.39 13.29
CA LEU A 9 -19.92 -0.10 13.52
C LEU A 9 -19.35 1.03 12.65
N SER A 10 -18.31 0.74 11.85
CA SER A 10 -17.68 1.69 10.95
C SER A 10 -18.50 1.87 9.67
N SER A 11 -18.45 3.07 9.08
CA SER A 11 -18.91 3.26 7.69
C SER A 11 -17.98 2.53 6.71
N ASP A 12 -18.54 1.96 5.65
CA ASP A 12 -17.80 1.40 4.51
C ASP A 12 -16.73 2.36 3.97
N ALA A 13 -17.00 3.67 3.95
CA ALA A 13 -16.05 4.67 3.49
C ALA A 13 -14.83 4.78 4.40
N ALA A 14 -15.01 4.66 5.72
CA ALA A 14 -13.90 4.68 6.67
C ALA A 14 -13.07 3.38 6.58
N ILE A 15 -13.71 2.22 6.44
CA ILE A 15 -13.02 0.94 6.18
C ILE A 15 -12.19 1.03 4.88
N LEU A 16 -12.76 1.63 3.83
CA LEU A 16 -12.08 1.83 2.55
C LEU A 16 -10.91 2.83 2.64
N ALA A 17 -10.99 3.83 3.52
CA ALA A 17 -9.89 4.75 3.81
C ALA A 17 -8.74 4.07 4.56
N ASP A 18 -9.03 3.23 5.55
CA ASP A 18 -8.03 2.43 6.29
C ASP A 18 -7.32 1.43 5.36
N VAL A 19 -8.09 0.69 4.54
CA VAL A 19 -7.56 -0.23 3.53
C VAL A 19 -6.69 0.51 2.52
N GLY A 20 -7.16 1.65 2.01
CA GLY A 20 -6.41 2.48 1.07
C GLY A 20 -5.08 2.99 1.64
N THR A 21 -5.11 3.44 2.90
CA THR A 21 -3.92 3.85 3.66
C THR A 21 -2.94 2.68 3.86
N GLY A 22 -3.44 1.49 4.19
CA GLY A 22 -2.64 0.27 4.28
C GLY A 22 -1.92 -0.07 2.97
N PHE A 23 -2.60 0.06 1.82
CA PHE A 23 -1.98 -0.10 0.51
C PHE A 23 -0.93 0.98 0.20
N LEU A 24 -1.11 2.24 0.59
CA LEU A 24 -0.07 3.26 0.45
C LEU A 24 1.17 2.95 1.31
N LEU A 25 1.00 2.43 2.53
CA LEU A 25 2.13 2.00 3.38
C LEU A 25 2.89 0.83 2.75
N LEU A 26 2.19 -0.16 2.17
CA LEU A 26 2.80 -1.25 1.42
C LEU A 26 3.51 -0.76 0.15
N ALA A 27 2.95 0.23 -0.55
CA ALA A 27 3.62 0.87 -1.69
C ALA A 27 4.92 1.56 -1.26
N ALA A 28 4.89 2.36 -0.19
CA ALA A 28 6.07 3.02 0.37
C ALA A 28 7.14 1.99 0.77
N PHE A 29 6.76 0.87 1.38
CA PHE A 29 7.67 -0.25 1.68
C PHE A 29 8.30 -0.83 0.41
N CYS A 30 7.52 -1.11 -0.65
CA CYS A 30 8.04 -1.62 -1.92
C CYS A 30 9.05 -0.63 -2.57
N ALA A 31 8.76 0.67 -2.54
CA ALA A 31 9.67 1.71 -3.03
C ALA A 31 10.97 1.80 -2.20
N LEU A 32 10.90 1.59 -0.88
CA LEU A 32 12.09 1.49 -0.02
C LEU A 32 12.92 0.23 -0.34
N MET A 33 12.28 -0.90 -0.60
CA MET A 33 12.97 -2.15 -0.95
C MET A 33 13.71 -2.05 -2.29
N GLU A 34 13.11 -1.43 -3.32
CA GLU A 34 13.81 -1.17 -4.59
C GLU A 34 14.99 -0.19 -4.40
N ARG A 35 14.85 0.84 -3.55
CA ARG A 35 15.96 1.73 -3.18
C ARG A 35 17.09 1.00 -2.46
N ARG A 36 16.79 0.03 -1.59
CA ARG A 36 17.81 -0.83 -0.92
C ARG A 36 18.48 -1.76 -1.92
N ARG A 37 17.71 -2.38 -2.82
CA ARG A 37 18.19 -3.24 -3.92
C ARG A 37 19.16 -2.47 -4.84
N GLY A 38 18.79 -1.25 -5.24
CA GLY A 38 19.62 -0.39 -6.10
C GLY A 38 21.00 -0.07 -5.51
N LYS A 39 21.08 0.16 -4.19
CA LYS A 39 22.35 0.38 -3.46
C LYS A 39 23.24 -0.87 -3.34
N SER A 40 22.73 -2.07 -3.64
CA SER A 40 23.43 -3.35 -3.45
C SER A 40 23.82 -4.05 -4.77
N ARG A 41 23.83 -3.33 -5.90
CA ARG A 41 24.23 -3.88 -7.22
C ARG A 41 25.75 -4.08 -7.34
N SER A 42 26.26 -5.20 -6.85
CA SER A 42 27.43 -5.86 -7.47
C SER A 42 26.96 -6.67 -8.67
N LEU A 43 27.59 -6.50 -9.84
CA LEU A 43 27.14 -7.10 -11.11
C LEU A 43 27.04 -8.64 -11.05
N GLU A 44 28.03 -9.30 -10.43
CA GLU A 44 28.11 -10.76 -10.25
C GLU A 44 26.91 -11.38 -9.51
N ARG A 45 26.18 -10.60 -8.71
CA ARG A 45 25.04 -11.10 -7.91
C ARG A 45 23.72 -11.07 -8.70
N LEU A 46 23.69 -10.47 -9.89
CA LEU A 46 22.47 -10.27 -10.67
C LEU A 46 21.91 -11.57 -11.29
N GLU A 47 22.77 -12.55 -11.58
CA GLU A 47 22.40 -13.78 -12.30
C GLU A 47 21.74 -14.86 -11.42
N ARG A 48 21.78 -14.73 -10.07
CA ARG A 48 21.59 -15.87 -9.15
C ARG A 48 20.38 -15.83 -8.23
N VAL A 49 19.52 -14.80 -8.27
CA VAL A 49 18.40 -14.66 -7.31
C VAL A 49 17.11 -14.24 -8.01
N GLY A 50 16.04 -15.01 -7.80
CA GLY A 50 14.70 -14.71 -8.30
C GLY A 50 14.26 -13.29 -7.91
N TRP A 51 14.04 -12.45 -8.91
CA TRP A 51 13.96 -10.99 -8.73
C TRP A 51 12.52 -10.53 -8.46
N VAL A 52 12.18 -10.31 -7.18
CA VAL A 52 10.88 -9.73 -6.81
C VAL A 52 10.70 -8.37 -7.50
N PRO A 53 9.62 -8.15 -8.28
CA PRO A 53 9.42 -6.93 -9.05
C PRO A 53 8.85 -5.82 -8.15
N TRP A 54 9.67 -5.29 -7.23
CA TRP A 54 9.26 -4.27 -6.25
C TRP A 54 8.59 -3.05 -6.89
N THR A 55 9.04 -2.60 -8.06
CA THR A 55 8.41 -1.52 -8.83
C THR A 55 6.98 -1.88 -9.29
N GLY A 56 6.75 -3.13 -9.71
CA GLY A 56 5.41 -3.60 -10.10
C GLY A 56 4.48 -3.70 -8.91
N LEU A 57 4.98 -4.22 -7.77
CA LEU A 57 4.24 -4.24 -6.51
C LEU A 57 3.91 -2.82 -6.00
N PHE A 58 4.87 -1.89 -6.07
CA PHE A 58 4.66 -0.48 -5.77
C PHE A 58 3.55 0.14 -6.62
N VAL A 59 3.58 -0.04 -7.94
CA VAL A 59 2.56 0.49 -8.85
C VAL A 59 1.18 -0.13 -8.56
N GLY A 60 1.10 -1.44 -8.37
CA GLY A 60 -0.15 -2.11 -8.01
C GLY A 60 -0.74 -1.58 -6.69
N CYS A 61 0.09 -1.46 -5.65
CA CYS A 61 -0.34 -0.91 -4.36
C CYS A 61 -0.72 0.57 -4.43
N MET A 62 -0.03 1.38 -5.24
CA MET A 62 -0.40 2.78 -5.51
C MET A 62 -1.75 2.91 -6.21
N ILE A 63 -2.03 2.08 -7.23
CA ILE A 63 -3.29 2.11 -7.97
C ILE A 63 -4.45 1.69 -7.06
N ILE A 64 -4.30 0.60 -6.30
CA ILE A 64 -5.33 0.11 -5.38
C ILE A 64 -5.53 1.11 -4.24
N GLY A 65 -4.47 1.49 -3.52
CA GLY A 65 -4.56 2.39 -2.38
C GLY A 65 -5.05 3.80 -2.75
N GLY A 66 -4.55 4.34 -3.85
CA GLY A 66 -5.01 5.61 -4.41
C GLY A 66 -6.48 5.56 -4.88
N GLY A 67 -6.91 4.44 -5.49
CA GLY A 67 -8.30 4.23 -5.87
C GLY A 67 -9.25 4.14 -4.67
N CYS A 68 -8.89 3.36 -3.65
CA CYS A 68 -9.64 3.28 -2.39
C CYS A 68 -9.79 4.66 -1.73
N LEU A 69 -8.68 5.41 -1.61
CA LEU A 69 -8.68 6.76 -1.01
C LEU A 69 -9.45 7.78 -1.86
N ALA A 70 -9.35 7.75 -3.18
CA ALA A 70 -10.11 8.66 -4.05
C ALA A 70 -11.63 8.50 -3.91
N MET A 71 -12.10 7.27 -3.60
CA MET A 71 -13.52 6.98 -3.37
C MET A 71 -13.97 7.30 -1.94
N SER A 72 -13.12 7.11 -0.92
CA SER A 72 -13.49 7.35 0.48
C SER A 72 -13.28 8.79 0.95
N LEU A 73 -12.23 9.48 0.48
CA LEU A 73 -11.89 10.85 0.92
C LEU A 73 -13.06 11.83 0.85
N PRO A 74 -13.90 11.89 -0.19
CA PRO A 74 -15.03 12.83 -0.24
C PRO A 74 -16.06 12.57 0.88
N VAL A 75 -16.30 11.31 1.23
CA VAL A 75 -17.25 10.91 2.27
C VAL A 75 -16.65 11.09 3.66
N VAL A 76 -15.37 10.77 3.84
CA VAL A 76 -14.67 10.97 5.12
C VAL A 76 -14.52 12.47 5.42
N LEU A 77 -14.05 13.27 4.47
CA LEU A 77 -13.87 14.73 4.65
C LEU A 77 -15.21 15.49 4.71
N GLY A 78 -16.28 14.97 4.09
CA GLY A 78 -17.62 15.54 4.19
C GLY A 78 -18.36 15.22 5.49
N ASN A 79 -17.79 14.37 6.35
CA ASN A 79 -18.32 13.96 7.65
C ASN A 79 -17.46 14.46 8.83
N LEU A 80 -16.55 15.43 8.59
CA LEU A 80 -15.71 16.10 9.61
C LEU A 80 -16.26 17.49 9.97
#